data_AF-A0A8J8VVA0-F1
#
_entry.id   AF-A0A8J8VVA0-F1
#
_cell.length_a   1.000
_cell.length_b   1.000
_cell.length_c   1.000
_cell.angle_alpha   90.00
_cell.angle_beta   90.00
_cell.angle_gamma   90.00
#
_symmetry.space_group_name_H-M   'P 1'
#
loop_
_entity.id
_entity.type
_entity.pdbx_description
1 polymer ?
#
loop_
_entity_poly.entity_id
_entity_poly.type
_entity_poly.pdbx_seq_one_letter_code
_entity_poly.pdbx_strand_id
1 'polypeptide(L)'
;MTAQKLSTIATASIGFVAIGRCFAGGIMLLAPRLGGQLFGISLSPESQVFGRLFGIRDLTLGVLLWKVSSAFHSMSRPQDNANLINPSAMDLRTVLTIGVLIDLVDVVSCLISAYRGEIQGKALFWGPCGAAIFAGLQWLARRDL
;
A
#
# COMPACT_ATOMS: atom_id res chain seq x y z
N MET A 1 17.03 -11.32 -22.40
CA MET A 1 16.14 -11.05 -21.25
C MET A 1 14.72 -11.29 -21.70
N THR A 2 14.09 -12.36 -21.23
CA THR A 2 12.68 -12.69 -21.52
C THR A 2 11.79 -11.66 -20.83
N ALA A 3 10.92 -10.98 -21.58
CA ALA A 3 9.91 -10.09 -21.01
C ALA A 3 8.94 -10.93 -20.16
N GLN A 4 9.13 -10.93 -18.85
CA GLN A 4 8.29 -11.69 -17.93
C GLN A 4 6.96 -10.95 -17.79
N LYS A 5 5.89 -11.60 -18.26
CA LYS A 5 4.52 -11.10 -18.11
C LYS A 5 4.08 -11.29 -16.66
N LEU A 6 3.58 -10.24 -16.02
CA LEU A 6 2.96 -10.34 -14.69
C LEU A 6 1.84 -11.38 -14.70
N SER A 7 1.77 -12.20 -13.64
CA SER A 7 0.64 -13.11 -13.44
C SER A 7 -0.64 -12.28 -13.24
N THR A 8 -1.79 -12.80 -13.67
CA THR A 8 -3.10 -12.15 -13.44
C THR A 8 -3.32 -11.88 -11.95
N ILE A 9 -2.86 -12.78 -11.09
CA ILE A 9 -2.95 -12.68 -9.63
C ILE A 9 -2.10 -11.51 -9.13
N ALA A 10 -0.87 -11.36 -9.62
CA ALA A 10 0.01 -10.26 -9.24
C ALA A 10 -0.55 -8.91 -9.70
N THR A 11 -1.05 -8.81 -10.94
CA THR A 11 -1.69 -7.57 -11.44
C THR A 11 -2.92 -7.20 -10.61
N ALA A 12 -3.79 -8.15 -10.31
CA ALA A 12 -4.97 -7.92 -9.48
C ALA A 12 -4.59 -7.50 -8.05
N SER A 13 -3.59 -8.16 -7.46
CA SER A 13 -3.09 -7.86 -6.10
C SER A 13 -2.50 -6.46 -6.02
N ILE A 14 -1.64 -6.10 -6.99
CA ILE A 14 -1.03 -4.76 -7.10
C ILE A 14 -2.11 -3.69 -7.27
N GLY A 15 -3.08 -3.91 -8.16
CA GLY A 15 -4.17 -2.98 -8.40
C GLY A 15 -5.03 -2.76 -7.15
N PHE A 16 -5.41 -3.85 -6.47
CA PHE A 16 -6.19 -3.79 -5.24
C PHE A 16 -5.45 -3.01 -4.14
N VAL A 17 -4.17 -3.33 -3.90
CA VAL A 17 -3.37 -2.64 -2.89
C VAL A 17 -3.18 -1.16 -3.25
N ALA A 18 -2.87 -0.84 -4.50
CA ALA A 18 -2.69 0.55 -4.93
C ALA A 18 -3.97 1.38 -4.71
N ILE A 19 -5.13 0.85 -5.10
CA ILE A 19 -6.43 1.51 -4.90
C ILE A 19 -6.74 1.65 -3.41
N GLY A 20 -6.58 0.56 -2.64
CA GLY A 20 -6.84 0.54 -1.21
C GLY A 20 -6.01 1.59 -0.46
N ARG A 21 -4.71 1.69 -0.78
CA ARG A 21 -3.81 2.68 -0.19
C ARG A 21 -4.14 4.11 -0.60
N CYS A 22 -4.47 4.34 -1.87
CA CYS A 22 -4.92 5.66 -2.32
C CYS A 22 -6.21 6.08 -1.61
N PHE A 23 -7.14 5.15 -1.40
CA PHE A 23 -8.39 5.42 -0.69
C PHE A 23 -8.16 5.71 0.80
N ALA A 24 -7.50 4.79 1.52
CA ALA A 24 -7.22 4.94 2.95
C ALA A 24 -6.32 6.16 3.22
N GLY A 25 -5.29 6.35 2.40
CA GLY A 25 -4.42 7.52 2.45
C GLY A 25 -5.15 8.83 2.17
N GLY A 26 -5.96 8.85 1.09
CA GLY A 26 -6.72 10.03 0.67
C GLY A 26 -7.75 10.48 1.72
N ILE A 27 -8.52 9.55 2.29
CA ILE A 27 -9.50 9.91 3.33
C ILE A 27 -8.81 10.39 4.60
N MET A 28 -7.71 9.75 5.02
CA MET A 28 -6.95 10.17 6.19
C MET A 28 -6.23 11.51 6.00
N LEU A 29 -5.87 11.86 4.76
CA LEU A 29 -5.27 13.14 4.44
C LEU A 29 -6.31 14.29 4.42
N LEU A 30 -7.44 14.07 3.74
CA LEU A 30 -8.46 15.10 3.53
C LEU A 30 -9.41 15.25 4.71
N ALA A 31 -9.84 14.14 5.30
CA ALA A 31 -10.81 14.11 6.38
C ALA A 31 -10.39 13.10 7.48
N PRO A 32 -9.33 13.40 8.26
CA PRO A 32 -8.80 12.48 9.27
C PRO A 32 -9.84 11.96 10.25
N ARG A 33 -10.79 12.82 10.68
CA ARG A 33 -11.87 12.42 11.58
C ARG A 33 -12.79 11.35 10.98
N LEU A 34 -13.16 11.51 9.70
CA LEU A 34 -13.99 10.52 8.99
C LEU A 34 -13.20 9.23 8.77
N GLY A 35 -11.93 9.33 8.35
CA GLY A 35 -11.04 8.19 8.21
C GLY A 35 -10.91 7.40 9.51
N GLY A 36 -10.63 8.09 10.62
CA GLY A 36 -10.59 7.49 11.95
C GLY A 36 -11.88 6.75 12.28
N GLN A 37 -13.05 7.39 12.12
CA GLN A 37 -14.34 6.74 12.39
C GLN A 37 -14.59 5.49 11.53
N LEU A 38 -14.22 5.53 10.23
CA LEU A 38 -14.29 4.39 9.32
C LEU A 38 -13.48 3.19 9.82
N PHE A 39 -12.29 3.46 10.35
CA PHE A 39 -11.40 2.44 10.92
C PHE A 39 -11.66 2.17 12.42
N GLY A 40 -12.66 2.81 13.04
CA GLY A 40 -12.98 2.62 14.45
C GLY A 40 -12.03 3.32 15.43
N ILE A 41 -11.25 4.30 14.97
CA ILE A 41 -10.31 5.09 15.76
C ILE A 41 -10.88 6.50 15.94
N SER A 42 -11.12 6.91 17.19
CA SER A 42 -11.51 8.29 17.47
C SER A 42 -10.25 9.17 17.53
N LEU A 43 -10.05 10.00 16.50
CA LEU A 43 -8.95 10.96 16.48
C LEU A 43 -9.35 12.24 17.22
N SER A 44 -8.69 12.49 18.35
CA SER A 44 -8.74 13.80 19.02
C SER A 44 -8.25 14.91 18.08
N PRO A 45 -8.64 16.18 18.29
CA PRO A 45 -8.23 17.28 17.41
C PRO A 45 -6.72 17.37 17.19
N GLU A 46 -5.95 17.11 18.24
CA GLU A 46 -4.47 17.11 18.26
C GLU A 46 -3.89 15.94 17.46
N SER A 47 -4.52 14.77 17.53
CA SER A 47 -4.06 13.56 16.82
C SER A 47 -4.34 13.56 15.31
N GLN A 48 -5.12 14.52 14.80
CA GLN A 48 -5.43 14.62 13.37
C GLN A 48 -4.17 14.80 12.50
N VAL A 49 -3.10 15.40 13.04
CA VAL A 49 -1.82 15.53 12.34
C VAL A 49 -1.23 14.15 12.03
N PHE A 50 -1.31 13.19 12.97
CA PHE A 50 -0.86 11.82 12.73
C PHE A 50 -1.71 11.10 11.70
N GLY A 51 -3.03 11.34 11.68
CA GLY A 51 -3.91 10.86 10.63
C GLY A 51 -3.47 11.35 9.24
N ARG A 52 -3.11 12.62 9.11
CA ARG A 52 -2.60 13.18 7.83
C ARG A 52 -1.23 12.63 7.43
N LEU A 53 -0.33 12.41 8.40
CA LEU A 53 0.99 11.80 8.16
C LEU A 53 0.86 10.34 7.71
N PHE A 54 -0.02 9.57 8.34
CA PHE A 54 -0.41 8.25 7.86
C PHE A 54 -0.99 8.36 6.44
N GLY A 55 -1.87 9.34 6.22
CA GLY A 55 -2.53 9.59 4.95
C GLY A 55 -1.57 9.83 3.79
N ILE A 56 -0.61 10.74 3.96
CA ILE A 56 0.36 11.07 2.92
C ILE A 56 1.30 9.90 2.61
N ARG A 57 1.72 9.15 3.63
CA ARG A 57 2.52 7.92 3.47
C ARG A 57 1.79 6.92 2.59
N ASP A 58 0.56 6.61 2.95
CA ASP A 58 -0.20 5.55 2.28
C ASP A 58 -0.61 5.96 0.86
N LEU A 59 -1.05 7.20 0.67
CA LEU A 59 -1.35 7.76 -0.64
C LEU A 59 -0.11 7.76 -1.56
N THR A 60 1.05 8.14 -1.03
CA THR A 60 2.31 8.15 -1.80
C THR A 60 2.68 6.74 -2.27
N LEU A 61 2.59 5.75 -1.39
CA LEU A 61 2.86 4.36 -1.75
C LEU A 61 1.86 3.83 -2.78
N GLY A 62 0.56 4.14 -2.61
CA GLY A 62 -0.48 3.74 -3.56
C GLY A 62 -0.23 4.31 -4.97
N VAL A 63 0.08 5.61 -5.06
CA VAL A 63 0.39 6.29 -6.34
C VAL A 63 1.68 5.74 -6.95
N LEU A 64 2.71 5.51 -6.12
CA LEU A 64 3.99 4.98 -6.59
C LEU A 64 3.83 3.56 -7.14
N LEU A 65 3.11 2.70 -6.42
CA LEU A 65 2.82 1.34 -6.86
C LEU A 65 2.01 1.33 -8.16
N TRP A 66 1.02 2.22 -8.31
CA TRP A 66 0.27 2.40 -9.55
C TRP A 66 1.17 2.81 -10.72
N LYS A 67 2.03 3.82 -10.52
CA LYS A 67 2.93 4.32 -11.57
C LYS A 67 3.94 3.27 -12.03
N VAL A 68 4.63 2.62 -11.08
CA VAL A 68 5.67 1.63 -11.39
C VAL A 68 5.06 0.38 -12.03
N SER A 69 3.87 -0.06 -11.59
CA SER A 69 3.18 -1.20 -12.21
C SER A 69 2.66 -0.93 -13.62
N SER A 70 2.20 0.31 -13.88
CA SER A 70 1.79 0.75 -15.22
C SER A 70 2.97 0.83 -16.19
N ALA A 71 4.12 1.33 -15.72
CA ALA A 71 5.36 1.33 -16.48
C ALA A 71 5.85 -0.10 -16.77
N PHE A 72 5.79 -1.01 -15.77
CA PHE A 72 6.15 -2.41 -15.95
C PHE A 72 5.27 -3.10 -17.01
N HIS A 73 3.94 -2.93 -16.96
CA HIS A 73 3.03 -3.46 -17.98
C HIS A 73 3.32 -2.92 -19.39
N SER A 74 3.75 -1.66 -19.48
CA SER A 74 4.08 -1.02 -20.76
C SER A 74 5.37 -1.59 -21.35
N MET A 75 6.36 -1.93 -20.51
CA MET A 75 7.60 -2.61 -20.93
C MET A 75 7.41 -4.08 -21.29
N SER A 76 6.44 -4.77 -20.69
CA SER A 76 6.12 -6.17 -21.03
C SER A 76 5.36 -6.31 -22.35
N ARG A 77 4.88 -5.22 -22.97
CA ARG A 77 4.33 -5.26 -24.32
C ARG A 77 5.50 -5.33 -25.33
N PRO A 78 5.50 -6.27 -26.28
CA PRO A 78 6.50 -6.29 -27.33
C PRO A 78 6.34 -5.00 -28.15
N GLN A 79 7.37 -4.14 -28.18
CA GLN A 79 7.30 -2.87 -28.89
C GLN A 79 8.56 -2.65 -29.74
N ASP A 80 8.30 -2.51 -31.05
CA ASP A 80 9.20 -2.46 -32.21
C ASP A 80 10.16 -1.27 -32.30
N ASN A 81 10.36 -0.45 -31.26
CA ASN A 81 11.27 0.70 -31.38
C ASN A 81 12.06 0.90 -30.09
N ALA A 82 13.19 0.19 -30.04
CA ALA A 82 14.25 0.36 -29.06
C ALA A 82 14.96 1.69 -29.29
N ASN A 83 14.45 2.75 -28.66
CA ASN A 83 15.21 3.90 -28.23
C ASN A 83 14.21 4.78 -27.50
N LEU A 84 14.25 4.81 -26.16
CA LEU A 84 14.07 6.00 -25.34
C LEU A 84 14.12 5.60 -23.86
N ILE A 85 15.17 6.11 -23.22
CA ILE A 85 15.28 6.48 -21.81
C ILE A 85 15.45 5.31 -20.83
N ASN A 86 16.68 5.19 -20.30
CA ASN A 86 16.94 4.60 -18.98
C ASN A 86 16.16 5.40 -17.92
N PRO A 87 15.18 4.83 -17.22
CA PRO A 87 14.76 5.39 -15.97
C PRO A 87 15.48 4.61 -14.87
N SER A 88 16.23 5.32 -14.04
CA SER A 88 16.42 4.91 -12.64
C SER A 88 15.04 4.94 -11.95
N ALA A 89 14.15 4.04 -12.37
CA ALA A 89 12.86 3.78 -11.77
C ALA A 89 13.10 2.72 -10.71
N MET A 90 12.68 3.03 -9.49
CA MET A 90 12.65 2.06 -8.42
C MET A 90 11.92 0.80 -8.93
N ASP A 91 12.61 -0.35 -8.90
CA ASP A 91 12.06 -1.62 -9.36
C ASP A 91 10.74 -1.91 -8.63
N LEU A 92 9.76 -2.45 -9.35
CA LEU A 92 8.47 -2.86 -8.80
C LEU A 92 8.66 -3.79 -7.59
N ARG A 93 9.66 -4.67 -7.64
CA ARG A 93 10.04 -5.53 -6.51
C ARG A 93 10.46 -4.73 -5.28
N THR A 94 11.17 -3.62 -5.47
CA THR A 94 11.59 -2.72 -4.38
C THR A 94 10.38 -2.00 -3.78
N VAL A 95 9.49 -1.45 -4.60
CA VAL A 95 8.25 -0.80 -4.14
C VAL A 95 7.40 -1.77 -3.30
N LEU A 96 7.20 -2.99 -3.80
CA LEU A 96 6.46 -4.05 -3.10
C LEU A 96 7.13 -4.44 -1.79
N THR A 97 8.47 -4.54 -1.77
CA THR A 97 9.22 -4.86 -0.54
C THR A 97 9.07 -3.77 0.51
N ILE A 98 9.17 -2.50 0.12
CA ILE A 98 8.94 -1.37 1.03
C ILE A 98 7.52 -1.42 1.60
N GLY A 99 6.51 -1.66 0.74
CA GLY A 99 5.12 -1.76 1.19
C GLY A 99 4.88 -2.91 2.16
N VAL A 100 5.46 -4.08 1.93
CA VAL A 100 5.40 -5.21 2.88
C VAL A 100 6.02 -4.83 4.23
N LEU A 101 7.19 -4.18 4.24
CA LEU A 101 7.84 -3.76 5.48
C LEU A 101 6.98 -2.79 6.28
N ILE A 102 6.38 -1.81 5.62
CA ILE A 102 5.50 -0.82 6.25
C ILE A 102 4.28 -1.51 6.86
N ASP A 103 3.66 -2.44 6.13
CA ASP A 103 2.49 -3.15 6.64
C ASP A 103 2.82 -4.07 7.81
N LEU A 104 3.98 -4.73 7.79
CA LEU A 104 4.43 -5.53 8.94
C LEU A 104 4.65 -4.66 10.18
N VAL A 105 5.22 -3.47 10.02
CA VAL A 105 5.35 -2.51 11.11
C VAL A 105 3.97 -2.07 11.63
N ASP A 106 3.02 -1.82 10.74
CA ASP A 106 1.64 -1.46 11.12
C ASP A 106 0.95 -2.62 11.86
N VAL A 107 1.11 -3.87 11.41
CA VAL A 107 0.60 -5.08 12.10
C VAL A 107 1.16 -5.16 13.51
N VAL A 108 2.49 -5.11 13.66
CA VAL A 108 3.15 -5.22 14.97
C VAL A 108 2.72 -4.08 15.89
N SER A 109 2.66 -2.86 15.38
CA SER A 109 2.24 -1.69 16.15
C SER A 109 0.78 -1.83 16.63
N CYS A 110 -0.11 -2.28 15.75
CA CYS A 110 -1.51 -2.54 16.10
C CYS A 110 -1.63 -3.66 17.14
N LEU A 111 -0.85 -4.74 17.03
CA LEU A 111 -0.84 -5.83 18.01
C LEU A 111 -0.32 -5.38 19.38
N ILE A 112 0.70 -4.52 19.42
CA ILE A 112 1.20 -3.92 20.66
C ILE A 112 0.11 -3.07 21.31
N SER A 113 -0.57 -2.20 20.55
CA SER A 113 -1.67 -1.39 21.07
C SER A 113 -2.87 -2.23 21.50
N ALA A 114 -3.14 -3.35 20.82
CA ALA A 114 -4.18 -4.30 21.21
C ALA A 114 -3.84 -4.96 22.55
N TYR A 115 -2.58 -5.41 22.70
CA TYR A 115 -2.09 -6.02 23.94
C TYR A 115 -2.16 -5.03 25.12
N ARG A 116 -1.95 -3.74 24.87
CA ARG A 116 -2.08 -2.66 25.86
C ARG A 116 -3.54 -2.23 26.12
N GLY A 117 -4.51 -2.75 25.37
CA GLY A 117 -5.92 -2.39 25.48
C GLY A 117 -6.27 -1.00 24.92
N GLU A 118 -5.35 -0.38 24.14
CA GLU A 118 -5.50 0.96 23.56
C GLU A 118 -6.46 0.98 22.37
N ILE A 119 -6.57 -0.16 21.65
CA ILE A 119 -7.48 -0.32 20.51
C ILE A 119 -8.50 -1.42 20.78
N GLN A 120 -9.76 -1.16 20.43
CA GLN A 120 -10.88 -2.08 20.64
C GLN A 120 -11.83 -2.08 19.43
N GLY A 121 -12.66 -3.12 19.32
CA GLY A 121 -13.71 -3.20 18.32
C GLY A 121 -13.19 -3.13 16.88
N LYS A 122 -13.73 -2.19 16.10
CA LYS A 122 -13.41 -2.04 14.66
C LYS A 122 -11.94 -1.73 14.40
N ALA A 123 -11.25 -1.02 15.30
CA ALA A 123 -9.83 -0.69 15.14
C ALA A 123 -8.93 -1.94 15.23
N LEU A 124 -9.29 -2.89 16.09
CA LEU A 124 -8.59 -4.17 16.20
C LEU A 124 -8.80 -5.05 14.97
N PHE A 125 -9.93 -4.92 14.28
CA PHE A 125 -10.17 -5.64 13.04
C PHE A 125 -9.43 -4.98 11.87
N TRP A 126 -9.67 -3.69 11.63
CA TRP A 126 -9.13 -3.01 10.44
C TRP A 126 -7.62 -2.77 10.50
N GLY A 127 -7.06 -2.49 11.67
CA GLY A 127 -5.64 -2.20 11.83
C GLY A 127 -4.74 -3.39 11.45
N PRO A 128 -4.64 -4.43 12.30
CA PRO A 128 -3.75 -5.55 12.05
C PRO A 128 -4.24 -6.45 10.90
N CYS A 129 -5.55 -6.71 10.74
CA CYS A 129 -5.99 -7.57 9.63
C CYS A 129 -5.89 -6.86 8.29
N GLY A 130 -6.22 -5.57 8.20
CA GLY A 130 -6.10 -4.79 6.96
C GLY A 130 -4.64 -4.71 6.50
N ALA A 131 -3.72 -4.36 7.42
CA ALA A 131 -2.30 -4.33 7.13
C ALA A 131 -1.76 -5.72 6.73
N ALA A 132 -2.16 -6.79 7.43
CA ALA A 132 -1.74 -8.15 7.08
C ALA A 132 -2.21 -8.58 5.67
N ILE A 133 -3.42 -8.19 5.26
CA ILE A 133 -3.92 -8.44 3.90
C ILE A 133 -3.04 -7.71 2.87
N PHE A 134 -2.72 -6.43 3.09
CA PHE A 134 -1.85 -5.67 2.17
C PHE A 134 -0.43 -6.26 2.12
N ALA A 135 0.12 -6.69 3.25
CA ALA A 135 1.42 -7.38 3.29
C ALA A 135 1.38 -8.68 2.48
N GLY A 136 0.34 -9.51 2.68
CA GLY A 136 0.18 -10.79 1.99
C GLY A 136 0.02 -10.64 0.48
N LEU A 137 -0.80 -9.68 0.03
CA LEU A 137 -1.02 -9.41 -1.40
C LEU A 137 0.24 -8.90 -2.09
N GLN A 138 0.99 -8.02 -1.44
CA GLN A 138 2.25 -7.52 -1.99
C GLN A 138 3.34 -8.59 -2.00
N TRP A 139 3.40 -9.43 -0.98
CA TRP A 139 4.29 -10.59 -0.95
C TRP A 139 3.99 -11.57 -2.07
N LEU A 140 2.70 -11.89 -2.29
CA LEU A 140 2.26 -12.75 -3.37
C LEU A 140 2.63 -12.17 -4.74
N ALA A 141 2.31 -10.89 -4.97
CA ALA A 141 2.68 -10.20 -6.20
C ALA A 141 4.20 -10.17 -6.44
N ARG A 142 4.99 -10.03 -5.38
CA ARG A 142 6.46 -10.07 -5.46
C ARG A 142 7.00 -11.45 -5.84
N ARG A 143 6.39 -12.53 -5.35
CA ARG A 143 6.80 -13.91 -5.65
C ARG A 143 6.56 -14.26 -7.12
N ASP A 144 5.52 -13.69 -7.70
CA ASP A 144 5.09 -13.94 -9.08
C ASP A 144 5.78 -13.03 -10.12
N LEU A 145 6.56 -12.04 -9.67
CA LEU A 145 7.47 -11.22 -10.47
C LEU A 145 8.80 -11.92 -10.67
#